data_AF-A0A1Q5T8C3-F1
#
_entry.id   AF-A0A1Q5T8C3-F1
#
_cell.length_a   1.000
_cell.length_b   1.000
_cell.length_c   1.000
_cell.angle_alpha   90.00
_cell.angle_beta   90.00
_cell.angle_gamma   90.00
#
_symmetry.space_group_name_H-M   'P 1'
#
loop_
_entity.id
_entity.type
_entity.pdbx_description
1 polymer ?
#
loop_
_entity_poly.entity_id
_entity_poly.type
_entity_poly.pdbx_seq_one_letter_code
_entity_poly.pdbx_strand_id
1 'polypeptide(L)'
;MVGNSVEVLGIGTVNLPAKISPTQTGPSSHGILRLKKVLHAPGVLCNIIGQPIVDDYQVTLSPGISSSGSITNLTDGRSVAYFKPMRSARFWEVRLSGPPVGPKVGPSPFSSSGLYMIHAFWPDSERQRFAALPASRQSQATASEHLTLAEKAWVKTHYGTEFRFLRDYGLSIFKDEDREEGRLILRAIMSDDGYESAT
;
A
#
# COMPACT_ATOMS: atom_id res chain seq x y z
N MET A 1 26.63 9.15 -4.29
CA MET A 1 25.86 9.97 -5.26
C MET A 1 24.55 10.33 -4.62
N VAL A 2 24.23 11.62 -4.51
CA VAL A 2 22.95 12.10 -3.98
C VAL A 2 21.98 12.14 -5.14
N GLY A 3 20.97 11.26 -5.14
CA GLY A 3 19.89 11.30 -6.12
C GLY A 3 18.87 12.39 -5.76
N ASN A 4 18.08 12.83 -6.74
CA ASN A 4 16.96 13.73 -6.46
C ASN A 4 15.87 12.99 -5.66
N SER A 5 15.30 13.66 -4.66
CA SER A 5 14.09 13.19 -3.98
C SER A 5 12.91 13.20 -4.95
N VAL A 6 12.06 12.18 -4.87
CA VAL A 6 10.86 12.06 -5.69
C VAL A 6 9.63 12.15 -4.80
N GLU A 7 8.64 12.94 -5.22
CA GLU A 7 7.35 13.01 -4.56
C GLU A 7 6.54 11.72 -4.76
N VAL A 8 6.03 11.17 -3.65
CA VAL A 8 5.17 9.98 -3.63
C VAL A 8 3.76 10.42 -3.27
N LEU A 9 2.82 10.21 -4.19
CA LEU A 9 1.42 10.62 -4.03
C LEU A 9 0.58 9.60 -3.26
N GLY A 10 1.05 8.35 -3.18
CA GLY A 10 0.31 7.29 -2.49
C GLY A 10 1.08 5.97 -2.47
N ILE A 11 0.58 5.04 -1.65
CA ILE A 11 1.15 3.69 -1.49
C ILE A 11 0.02 2.67 -1.59
N GLY A 12 0.22 1.61 -2.38
CA GLY A 12 -0.84 0.65 -2.66
C GLY A 12 -0.36 -0.74 -3.02
N THR A 13 -1.29 -1.55 -3.50
CA THR A 13 -1.02 -2.88 -4.09
C THR A 13 -1.27 -2.80 -5.59
N VAL A 14 -0.35 -3.31 -6.39
CA VAL A 14 -0.46 -3.35 -7.84
C VAL A 14 -0.45 -4.79 -8.32
N ASN A 15 -1.43 -5.14 -9.15
CA ASN A 15 -1.48 -6.41 -9.85
C ASN A 15 -1.00 -6.20 -11.29
N LEU A 16 0.11 -6.83 -11.66
CA LEU A 16 0.66 -6.77 -13.01
C LEU A 16 0.35 -8.07 -13.75
N PRO A 17 -0.52 -8.04 -14.78
CA PRO A 17 -0.70 -9.17 -15.68
C PRO A 17 0.59 -9.41 -16.45
N ALA A 18 1.21 -10.56 -16.24
CA ALA A 18 2.51 -10.91 -16.83
C ALA A 18 2.45 -12.26 -17.55
N LYS A 19 3.39 -12.47 -18.47
CA LYS A 19 3.60 -13.79 -19.07
C LYS A 19 4.45 -14.63 -18.13
N ILE A 20 4.04 -15.89 -17.92
CA ILE A 20 4.72 -16.78 -16.97
C ILE A 20 5.86 -17.59 -17.59
N SER A 21 5.86 -17.74 -18.91
CA SER A 21 6.90 -18.46 -19.67
C SER A 21 7.04 -17.88 -21.08
N PRO A 22 8.24 -17.89 -21.67
CA PRO A 22 8.47 -17.49 -23.05
C PRO A 22 7.90 -18.49 -24.08
N THR A 23 7.77 -19.77 -23.71
CA THR A 23 7.35 -20.84 -24.63
C THR A 23 5.86 -21.16 -24.54
N GLN A 24 5.20 -20.74 -23.46
CA GLN A 24 3.80 -21.05 -23.23
C GLN A 24 2.88 -20.05 -23.94
N THR A 25 1.85 -20.59 -24.59
CA THR A 25 0.83 -19.84 -25.35
C THR A 25 -0.57 -20.12 -24.78
N GLY A 26 -1.55 -19.31 -25.18
CA GLY A 26 -2.95 -19.45 -24.74
C GLY A 26 -3.25 -18.89 -23.34
N PRO A 27 -4.48 -19.07 -22.84
CA PRO A 27 -4.96 -18.44 -21.59
C PRO A 27 -4.14 -18.79 -20.35
N SER A 28 -3.58 -20.00 -20.28
CA SER A 28 -2.77 -20.47 -19.15
C SER A 28 -1.34 -19.91 -19.14
N SER A 29 -0.94 -19.15 -20.17
CA SER A 29 0.38 -18.54 -20.26
C SER A 29 0.51 -17.20 -19.54
N HIS A 30 -0.55 -16.80 -18.82
CA HIS A 30 -0.68 -15.53 -18.13
C HIS A 30 -0.76 -15.75 -16.61
N GLY A 31 -0.11 -14.86 -15.87
CA GLY A 31 -0.10 -14.85 -14.41
C GLY A 31 -0.25 -13.43 -13.89
N ILE A 32 -0.40 -13.29 -12.58
CA ILE A 32 -0.51 -12.00 -11.90
C ILE A 32 0.66 -11.87 -10.93
N LEU A 33 1.54 -10.93 -11.21
CA LEU A 33 2.57 -10.49 -10.26
C LEU A 33 1.95 -9.43 -9.35
N ARG A 34 1.67 -9.80 -8.09
CA ARG A 34 1.05 -8.93 -7.10
C ARG A 34 2.12 -8.26 -6.24
N LEU A 35 2.32 -6.97 -6.44
CA LEU A 35 3.28 -6.16 -5.71
C LEU A 35 2.56 -5.40 -4.58
N LYS A 36 2.98 -5.64 -3.33
CA LYS A 36 2.46 -4.93 -2.14
C LYS A 36 3.37 -3.73 -1.83
N LYS A 37 2.81 -2.71 -1.16
CA LYS A 37 3.57 -1.52 -0.70
C LYS A 37 4.28 -0.78 -1.85
N VAL A 38 3.61 -0.66 -2.99
CA VAL A 38 4.12 0.04 -4.17
C VAL A 38 3.93 1.54 -4.01
N LEU A 39 5.01 2.31 -4.18
CA LEU A 39 5.00 3.77 -4.16
C LEU A 39 4.49 4.31 -5.51
N HIS A 40 3.46 5.16 -5.50
CA HIS A 40 2.98 5.85 -6.68
C HIS A 40 3.71 7.18 -6.84
N ALA A 41 4.63 7.23 -7.82
CA ALA A 41 5.46 8.39 -8.10
C ALA A 41 5.47 8.70 -9.61
N PRO A 42 4.49 9.46 -10.12
CA PRO A 42 4.37 9.75 -11.56
C PRO A 42 5.56 10.48 -12.18
N GLY A 43 6.36 11.18 -11.37
CA GLY A 43 7.55 11.91 -11.83
C GLY A 43 8.76 11.02 -12.15
N VAL A 44 8.70 9.71 -11.89
CA VAL A 44 9.80 8.79 -12.19
C VAL A 44 9.76 8.35 -13.66
N LEU A 45 10.93 8.29 -14.30
CA LEU A 45 11.08 7.92 -15.70
C LEU A 45 10.48 6.54 -16.06
N CYS A 46 10.54 5.59 -15.13
CA CYS A 46 10.06 4.22 -15.35
C CYS A 46 9.62 3.57 -14.03
N ASN A 47 8.85 2.49 -14.15
CA ASN A 47 8.54 1.64 -13.01
C ASN A 47 9.78 0.84 -12.58
N ILE A 48 10.03 0.75 -11.28
CA ILE A 48 11.17 0.04 -10.71
C ILE A 48 10.63 -1.02 -9.75
N ILE A 49 11.08 -2.25 -9.94
CA ILE A 49 10.83 -3.35 -9.02
C ILE A 49 12.13 -3.62 -8.27
N GLY A 50 12.14 -3.39 -6.97
CA GLY A 50 13.31 -3.57 -6.11
C GLY A 50 13.03 -4.52 -4.94
N GLN A 51 14.02 -4.74 -4.09
CA GLN A 51 13.79 -5.37 -2.80
C GLN A 51 12.87 -4.47 -1.94
N PRO A 52 11.90 -5.03 -1.19
CA PRO A 52 11.77 -6.44 -0.79
C PRO A 52 10.64 -7.19 -1.50
N ILE A 53 10.65 -7.32 -2.84
CA ILE A 53 9.74 -8.32 -3.48
C ILE A 53 10.05 -9.76 -3.07
N VAL A 54 11.20 -9.97 -2.42
CA VAL A 54 11.71 -11.27 -1.96
C VAL A 54 10.92 -11.89 -0.81
N ASP A 55 9.97 -11.16 -0.20
CA ASP A 55 9.14 -11.72 0.88
C ASP A 55 8.13 -12.74 0.35
N ASP A 56 7.59 -12.49 -0.86
CA ASP A 56 6.57 -13.34 -1.49
C ASP A 56 7.12 -14.12 -2.71
N TYR A 57 8.26 -13.69 -3.27
CA TYR A 57 8.76 -14.17 -4.55
C TYR A 57 10.25 -14.49 -4.56
N GLN A 58 10.63 -15.55 -5.27
CA GLN A 58 12.00 -15.82 -5.64
C GLN A 58 12.27 -15.20 -7.00
N VAL A 59 13.34 -14.39 -7.08
CA VAL A 59 13.79 -13.75 -8.31
C VAL A 59 15.05 -14.42 -8.78
N THR A 60 14.99 -15.07 -9.94
CA THR A 60 16.14 -15.71 -10.56
C THR A 60 16.56 -14.90 -11.77
N LEU A 61 17.79 -14.40 -11.76
CA LEU A 61 18.40 -13.72 -12.90
C LEU A 61 19.28 -14.72 -13.66
N SER A 62 18.89 -15.05 -14.88
CA SER A 62 19.62 -16.03 -15.70
C SER A 62 19.54 -15.62 -17.17
N PRO A 63 20.58 -14.97 -17.71
CA PRO A 63 20.59 -14.53 -19.10
C PRO A 63 20.50 -15.73 -20.06
N GLY A 64 19.41 -15.82 -20.81
CA GLY A 64 19.18 -16.83 -21.83
C GLY A 64 18.67 -16.24 -23.16
N ILE A 65 18.47 -17.11 -24.14
CA ILE A 65 18.09 -16.73 -25.51
C ILE A 65 16.65 -16.15 -25.57
N SER A 66 15.75 -16.75 -24.79
CA SER A 66 14.31 -16.46 -24.80
C SER A 66 13.82 -15.68 -23.57
N SER A 67 14.58 -15.71 -22.47
CA SER A 67 14.31 -14.94 -21.25
C SER A 67 15.63 -14.62 -20.53
N SER A 68 15.60 -13.65 -19.62
CA SER A 68 16.75 -13.31 -18.75
C SER A 68 16.49 -13.62 -17.28
N GLY A 69 15.61 -14.58 -17.01
CA GLY A 69 15.23 -15.02 -15.69
C GLY A 69 13.73 -15.08 -15.46
N SER A 70 13.34 -15.41 -14.24
CA SER A 70 11.96 -15.60 -13.83
C SER A 70 11.69 -15.06 -12.42
N ILE A 71 10.42 -14.83 -12.14
CA ILE A 71 9.90 -14.55 -10.82
C ILE A 71 8.93 -15.68 -10.48
N THR A 72 9.21 -16.41 -9.42
CA THR A 72 8.39 -17.53 -8.95
C THR A 72 7.84 -17.21 -7.57
N ASN A 73 6.63 -17.67 -7.28
CA ASN A 73 6.06 -17.59 -5.95
C ASN A 73 6.87 -18.49 -5.00
N LEU A 74 7.23 -17.98 -3.82
CA LEU A 74 8.01 -18.73 -2.84
C LEU A 74 7.25 -19.92 -2.25
N THR A 75 5.94 -19.79 -2.09
CA THR A 75 5.11 -20.77 -1.39
C THR A 75 4.90 -22.05 -2.21
N ASP A 76 4.67 -21.91 -3.52
CA ASP A 76 4.33 -23.03 -4.41
C ASP A 76 5.34 -23.24 -5.57
N GLY A 77 6.36 -22.39 -5.67
CA GLY A 77 7.39 -22.45 -6.72
C GLY A 77 6.90 -22.09 -8.12
N ARG A 78 5.63 -21.70 -8.30
CA ARG A 78 5.07 -21.45 -9.63
C ARG A 78 5.58 -20.14 -10.21
N SER A 79 5.92 -20.17 -11.51
CA SER A 79 6.29 -18.97 -12.25
C SER A 79 5.09 -18.02 -12.36
N VAL A 80 5.28 -16.77 -11.96
CA VAL A 80 4.27 -15.70 -12.08
C VAL A 80 4.65 -14.66 -13.13
N ALA A 81 5.94 -14.58 -13.48
CA ALA A 81 6.46 -13.69 -14.51
C ALA A 81 7.83 -14.14 -15.01
N TYR A 82 8.23 -13.69 -16.21
CA TYR A 82 9.61 -13.82 -16.68
C TYR A 82 10.17 -12.48 -17.19
N PHE A 83 11.50 -12.36 -17.19
CA PHE A 83 12.19 -11.20 -17.74
C PHE A 83 12.45 -11.37 -19.23
N LYS A 84 12.14 -10.33 -20.02
CA LYS A 84 12.51 -10.26 -21.44
C LYS A 84 13.99 -10.59 -21.63
N PRO A 85 14.38 -11.23 -22.74
CA PRO A 85 15.78 -11.51 -23.00
C PRO A 85 16.54 -10.19 -23.16
N MET A 86 17.71 -10.05 -22.54
CA MET A 86 18.53 -8.83 -22.55
C MET A 86 18.90 -8.33 -23.96
N ARG A 87 18.91 -9.20 -24.97
CA ARG A 87 19.09 -8.77 -26.37
C ARG A 87 17.98 -7.83 -26.87
N SER A 88 16.81 -7.84 -26.23
CA SER A 88 15.67 -6.98 -26.56
C SER A 88 15.27 -6.00 -25.46
N ALA A 89 15.93 -6.04 -24.29
CA ALA A 89 15.64 -5.18 -23.15
C ALA A 89 16.93 -4.62 -22.55
N ARG A 90 16.92 -3.34 -22.15
CA ARG A 90 18.09 -2.68 -21.54
C ARG A 90 18.35 -3.09 -20.10
N PHE A 91 17.29 -3.50 -19.41
CA PHE A 91 17.29 -3.96 -18.02
C PHE A 91 16.53 -5.29 -17.92
N TRP A 92 16.51 -5.88 -16.73
CA TRP A 92 15.62 -7.01 -16.41
C TRP A 92 14.16 -6.55 -16.40
N GLU A 93 13.58 -6.45 -17.61
CA GLU A 93 12.21 -5.98 -17.80
C GLU A 93 11.24 -7.14 -17.73
N VAL A 94 10.24 -7.05 -16.84
CA VAL A 94 9.16 -8.04 -16.75
C VAL A 94 8.36 -8.06 -18.05
N ARG A 95 8.11 -9.24 -18.61
CA ARG A 95 7.22 -9.40 -19.76
C ARG A 95 5.76 -9.30 -19.33
N LEU A 96 5.18 -8.11 -19.48
CA LEU A 96 3.74 -7.92 -19.30
C LEU A 96 2.93 -8.69 -20.35
N SER A 97 1.74 -9.09 -19.94
CA SER A 97 0.70 -9.55 -20.86
C SER A 97 0.20 -8.37 -21.69
N GLY A 98 0.00 -8.59 -22.99
CA GLY A 98 -0.65 -7.61 -23.85
C GLY A 98 -2.18 -7.72 -23.80
N PRO A 99 -2.90 -6.82 -24.48
CA PRO A 99 -4.34 -6.92 -24.65
C PRO A 99 -4.75 -8.27 -25.28
N PRO A 100 -5.88 -8.87 -24.87
CA PRO A 100 -6.88 -8.33 -23.94
C PRO A 100 -6.58 -8.57 -22.45
N VAL A 101 -5.56 -9.38 -22.12
CA VAL A 101 -5.30 -9.81 -20.73
C VAL A 101 -4.58 -8.76 -19.90
N GLY A 102 -3.64 -8.05 -20.50
CA GLY A 102 -2.89 -6.98 -19.85
C GLY A 102 -2.96 -5.66 -20.61
N PRO A 103 -2.39 -4.60 -20.01
CA PRO A 103 -2.55 -3.24 -20.53
C PRO A 103 -1.80 -3.04 -21.85
N LYS A 104 -2.31 -2.12 -22.67
CA LYS A 104 -1.53 -1.54 -23.77
C LYS A 104 -0.50 -0.57 -23.16
N VAL A 105 0.78 -0.86 -23.34
CA VAL A 105 1.88 -0.01 -22.84
C VAL A 105 2.41 0.90 -23.94
N GLY A 106 2.94 2.06 -23.54
CA GLY A 106 3.64 2.98 -24.43
C GLY A 106 5.02 2.47 -24.86
N PRO A 107 5.71 3.22 -25.73
CA PRO A 107 7.09 2.92 -26.08
C PRO A 107 8.02 3.03 -24.85
N SER A 108 9.15 2.34 -24.91
CA SER A 108 10.19 2.43 -23.88
C SER A 108 10.74 3.86 -23.81
N PRO A 109 10.91 4.45 -22.61
CA PRO A 109 11.55 5.77 -22.46
C PRO A 109 13.08 5.72 -22.65
N PHE A 110 13.66 4.53 -22.79
CA PHE A 110 15.11 4.35 -22.93
C PHE A 110 15.56 4.32 -24.38
N SER A 111 16.54 5.17 -24.72
CA SER A 111 17.22 5.15 -26.01
C SER A 111 18.17 3.95 -26.13
N SER A 112 18.30 3.41 -27.35
CA SER A 112 19.27 2.36 -27.67
C SER A 112 20.73 2.83 -27.58
N SER A 113 21.00 4.12 -27.73
CA SER A 113 22.36 4.70 -27.66
C SER A 113 22.74 5.25 -26.29
N GLY A 114 21.78 5.41 -25.36
CA GLY A 114 22.02 6.06 -24.07
C GLY A 114 22.58 5.12 -23.00
N LEU A 115 23.59 5.56 -22.25
CA LEU A 115 24.03 4.88 -21.04
C LEU A 115 23.21 5.38 -19.85
N TYR A 116 22.54 4.46 -19.15
CA TYR A 116 21.65 4.77 -18.04
C TYR A 116 22.12 4.06 -16.77
N MET A 117 22.10 4.77 -15.65
CA MET A 117 22.26 4.20 -14.32
C MET A 117 21.02 4.56 -13.50
N ILE A 118 20.25 3.55 -13.09
CA ILE A 118 19.03 3.72 -12.32
C ILE A 118 19.30 3.19 -10.92
N HIS A 119 19.12 4.06 -9.93
CA HIS A 119 19.20 3.70 -8.53
C HIS A 119 18.04 4.39 -7.80
N ALA A 120 17.24 3.60 -7.09
CA ALA A 120 16.14 4.08 -6.27
C ALA A 120 16.23 3.38 -4.92
N PHE A 121 16.02 4.15 -3.86
CA PHE A 121 15.97 3.63 -2.50
C PHE A 121 14.80 4.27 -1.77
N TRP A 122 14.06 3.48 -1.01
CA TRP A 122 13.10 3.98 -0.04
C TRP A 122 13.85 4.15 1.29
N PRO A 123 13.91 5.33 1.92
CA PRO A 123 14.59 5.47 3.21
C PRO A 123 13.95 4.61 4.31
N ASP A 124 14.76 4.10 5.25
CA ASP A 124 14.26 3.33 6.42
C ASP A 124 13.30 4.14 7.29
N SER A 125 13.59 5.43 7.50
CA SER A 125 12.73 6.33 8.26
C SER A 125 11.31 6.40 7.65
N GLU A 126 11.21 6.48 6.33
CA GLU A 126 9.93 6.51 5.61
C GLU A 126 9.22 5.16 5.65
N ARG A 127 9.96 4.05 5.55
CA ARG A 127 9.41 2.70 5.75
C ARG A 127 8.83 2.53 7.14
N GLN A 128 9.55 2.96 8.18
CA GLN A 128 9.11 2.89 9.57
C GLN A 128 7.89 3.78 9.81
N ARG A 129 7.92 5.02 9.31
CA ARG A 129 6.77 5.94 9.39
C ARG A 129 5.52 5.32 8.76
N PHE A 130 5.65 4.69 7.60
CA PHE A 130 4.53 4.01 6.94
C PHE A 130 4.06 2.76 7.72
N ALA A 131 5.00 1.95 8.23
CA ALA A 131 4.68 0.75 9.03
C ALA A 131 3.96 1.09 10.35
N ALA A 132 4.15 2.28 10.90
CA ALA A 132 3.45 2.77 12.08
C ALA A 132 2.01 3.24 11.81
N LEU A 133 1.64 3.56 10.56
CA LEU A 133 0.30 4.06 10.23
C LEU A 133 -0.83 3.06 10.53
N PRO A 134 -0.72 1.75 10.23
CA PRO A 134 -1.73 0.78 10.64
C PRO A 134 -1.93 0.74 12.14
N ALA A 135 -0.85 0.76 12.93
CA ALA A 135 -0.93 0.79 14.40
C ALA A 135 -1.61 2.08 14.88
N SER A 136 -1.24 3.24 14.32
CA SER A 136 -1.86 4.52 14.64
C SER A 136 -3.34 4.59 14.24
N ARG A 137 -3.72 4.08 13.06
CA ARG A 137 -5.13 3.99 12.62
C ARG A 137 -5.93 3.04 13.49
N GLN A 138 -5.34 1.93 13.92
CA GLN A 138 -5.99 0.97 14.80
C GLN A 138 -6.19 1.56 16.19
N SER A 139 -5.17 2.24 16.74
CA SER A 139 -5.28 3.00 17.99
C SER A 139 -6.33 4.11 17.90
N GLN A 140 -6.36 4.86 16.80
CA GLN A 140 -7.33 5.94 16.59
C GLN A 140 -8.74 5.42 16.40
N ALA A 141 -8.92 4.29 15.69
CA ALA A 141 -10.20 3.61 15.55
C ALA A 141 -10.71 3.07 16.91
N THR A 142 -9.85 2.43 17.70
CA THR A 142 -10.22 1.97 19.05
C THR A 142 -10.51 3.12 20.02
N ALA A 143 -9.80 4.25 19.86
CA ALA A 143 -10.07 5.46 20.64
C ALA A 143 -11.36 6.16 20.19
N SER A 144 -11.76 6.08 18.92
CA SER A 144 -13.06 6.58 18.46
C SER A 144 -14.22 5.65 18.82
N GLU A 145 -14.00 4.34 18.89
CA GLU A 145 -15.06 3.34 19.09
C GLU A 145 -15.55 3.27 20.55
N HIS A 146 -14.70 3.60 21.52
CA HIS A 146 -15.04 3.52 22.94
C HIS A 146 -14.74 4.81 23.69
N LEU A 147 -15.66 5.16 24.61
CA LEU A 147 -15.39 6.19 25.61
C LEU A 147 -14.17 5.78 26.45
N THR A 148 -13.18 6.64 26.50
CA THR A 148 -12.02 6.57 27.39
C THR A 148 -12.47 6.61 28.85
N LEU A 149 -11.57 6.25 29.78
CA LEU A 149 -11.87 6.30 31.21
C LEU A 149 -12.19 7.72 31.70
N ALA A 150 -11.49 8.73 31.16
CA ALA A 150 -11.73 10.13 31.48
C ALA A 150 -13.11 10.60 30.99
N GLU A 151 -13.47 10.27 29.74
CA GLU A 151 -14.79 10.57 29.18
C GLU A 151 -15.91 9.88 29.98
N LYS A 152 -15.74 8.61 30.35
CA LYS A 152 -16.70 7.89 31.20
C LYS A 152 -16.85 8.53 32.57
N ALA A 153 -15.75 8.97 33.19
CA ALA A 153 -15.79 9.65 34.48
C ALA A 153 -16.50 11.00 34.38
N TRP A 154 -16.22 11.77 33.32
CA TRP A 154 -16.83 13.07 33.08
C TRP A 154 -18.34 12.94 32.81
N VAL A 155 -18.76 11.99 31.97
CA VAL A 155 -20.19 11.69 31.72
C VAL A 155 -20.89 11.28 33.02
N LYS A 156 -20.24 10.45 33.84
CA LYS A 156 -20.80 10.04 35.14
C LYS A 156 -20.97 11.23 36.09
N THR A 157 -20.03 12.17 36.10
CA THR A 157 -20.09 13.37 36.95
C THR A 157 -21.19 14.34 36.50
N HIS A 158 -21.34 14.58 35.19
CA HIS A 158 -22.25 15.62 34.68
C HIS A 158 -23.65 15.11 34.32
N TYR A 159 -23.77 13.86 33.85
CA TYR A 159 -25.03 13.28 33.35
C TYR A 159 -25.43 11.99 34.08
N GLY A 160 -24.53 11.41 34.89
CA GLY A 160 -24.75 10.17 35.64
C GLY A 160 -24.54 8.91 34.81
N THR A 161 -25.13 8.82 33.62
CA THR A 161 -25.00 7.67 32.71
C THR A 161 -24.93 8.12 31.25
N GLU A 162 -24.25 7.32 30.41
CA GLU A 162 -24.19 7.53 28.95
C GLU A 162 -25.59 7.61 28.33
N PHE A 163 -26.53 6.80 28.82
CA PHE A 163 -27.93 6.83 28.36
C PHE A 163 -28.59 8.19 28.60
N ARG A 164 -28.39 8.80 29.78
CA ARG A 164 -28.96 10.12 30.07
C ARG A 164 -28.32 11.20 29.21
N PHE A 165 -26.99 11.17 29.10
CA PHE A 165 -26.25 12.07 28.21
C PHE A 165 -26.81 12.02 26.78
N LEU A 166 -26.84 10.84 26.14
CA LEU A 166 -27.33 10.70 24.77
C LEU A 166 -28.78 11.18 24.63
N ARG A 167 -29.64 10.80 25.56
CA ARG A 167 -31.05 11.20 25.54
C ARG A 167 -31.24 12.72 25.64
N ASP A 168 -30.42 13.42 26.42
CA ASP A 168 -30.51 14.88 26.57
C ASP A 168 -30.15 15.62 25.28
N TYR A 169 -29.35 15.01 24.40
CA TYR A 169 -29.04 15.49 23.04
C TYR A 169 -29.94 14.88 21.95
N GLY A 170 -31.00 14.14 22.32
CA GLY A 170 -31.91 13.52 21.37
C GLY A 170 -31.34 12.29 20.64
N LEU A 171 -30.25 11.73 21.15
CA LEU A 171 -29.51 10.60 20.58
C LEU A 171 -29.92 9.28 21.25
N SER A 172 -29.92 8.18 20.48
CA SER A 172 -30.26 6.84 20.97
C SER A 172 -29.01 6.02 21.31
N ILE A 173 -29.00 5.37 22.48
CA ILE A 173 -27.95 4.40 22.86
C ILE A 173 -27.98 3.12 22.00
N PHE A 174 -29.06 2.89 21.24
CA PHE A 174 -29.24 1.67 20.45
C PHE A 174 -28.84 1.83 18.99
N LYS A 175 -28.39 3.02 18.57
CA LYS A 175 -27.90 3.29 17.22
C LYS A 175 -26.42 3.67 17.30
N ASP A 176 -25.59 2.93 16.59
CA ASP A 176 -24.14 3.16 16.67
C ASP A 176 -23.74 4.53 16.08
N GLU A 177 -24.50 5.03 15.10
CA GLU A 177 -24.34 6.38 14.54
C GLU A 177 -24.61 7.47 15.60
N ASP A 178 -25.73 7.35 16.31
CA ASP A 178 -26.09 8.29 17.39
C ASP A 178 -25.06 8.25 18.53
N ARG A 179 -24.45 7.09 18.79
CA ARG A 179 -23.39 6.96 19.80
C ARG A 179 -22.08 7.61 19.36
N GLU A 180 -21.74 7.55 18.06
CA GLU A 180 -20.59 8.27 17.51
C GLU A 180 -20.81 9.79 17.57
N GLU A 181 -22.00 10.25 17.17
CA GLU A 181 -22.37 11.65 17.28
C GLU A 181 -22.30 12.13 18.75
N GLY A 182 -22.79 11.32 19.69
CA GLY A 182 -22.67 11.60 21.11
C GLY A 182 -21.21 11.71 21.60
N ARG A 183 -20.29 10.90 21.07
CA ARG A 183 -18.85 11.01 21.41
C ARG A 183 -18.24 12.32 20.91
N LEU A 184 -18.63 12.78 19.71
CA LEU A 184 -18.16 14.06 19.17
C LEU A 184 -18.65 15.24 20.01
N ILE A 185 -19.93 15.23 20.38
CA ILE A 185 -20.53 16.23 21.26
C ILE A 185 -19.83 16.24 22.61
N LEU A 186 -19.64 15.06 23.22
CA LEU A 186 -18.95 14.93 24.50
C LEU A 186 -17.54 15.53 24.48
N ARG A 187 -16.75 15.17 23.46
CA ARG A 187 -15.37 15.67 23.31
C ARG A 187 -15.32 17.19 23.11
N ALA A 188 -16.29 17.74 22.37
CA ALA A 188 -16.40 19.18 22.18
C ALA A 188 -16.70 19.90 23.51
N ILE A 189 -17.65 19.38 24.30
CA ILE A 189 -18.02 19.98 25.60
C ILE A 189 -16.86 19.86 26.60
N MET A 190 -16.21 18.70 26.69
CA MET A 190 -15.07 18.50 27.59
C MET A 190 -13.89 19.43 27.25
N SER A 191 -13.69 19.73 25.96
CA SER A 191 -12.63 20.65 25.52
C SER A 191 -12.94 22.12 25.86
N ASP A 192 -14.22 22.52 25.82
CA ASP A 192 -14.67 23.88 26.17
C ASP A 192 -14.61 24.13 27.69
N ASP A 193 -14.87 23.10 28.50
CA ASP A 193 -14.76 23.15 29.97
C ASP A 193 -13.31 23.16 30.50
N GLY A 194 -12.30 23.24 29.61
CA GLY A 194 -10.89 23.25 29.99
C GLY A 194 -10.37 21.91 30.51
N TYR A 195 -11.08 20.81 30.27
CA TYR A 195 -10.65 19.46 30.60
C TYR A 195 -9.73 18.93 29.49
N GLU A 196 -8.42 19.09 29.66
CA GLU A 196 -7.44 18.42 28.78
C GLU A 196 -7.58 16.90 28.94
N SER A 197 -8.08 16.24 27.91
CA SER A 197 -7.95 14.79 27.79
C SER A 197 -6.48 14.48 27.54
N ALA A 198 -5.79 14.01 28.58
CA ALA A 198 -4.45 13.46 28.44
C ALA A 198 -4.51 12.36 27.37
N THR A 199 -3.87 12.67 26.24
CA THR A 199 -3.92 11.92 24.99
C THR A 199 -3.12 10.63 25.06
#